data_AF-A0A2V8T8E8-F1
#
_entry.id   AF-A0A2V8T8E8-F1
#
_cell.length_a   1.000
_cell.length_b   1.000
_cell.length_c   1.000
_cell.angle_alpha   90.00
_cell.angle_beta   90.00
_cell.angle_gamma   90.00
#
_symmetry.space_group_name_H-M   'P 1'
#
loop_
_entity.id
_entity.type
_entity.pdbx_description
1 polymer ?
#
loop_
_entity_poly.entity_id
_entity_poly.type
_entity_poly.pdbx_seq_one_letter_code
_entity_poly.pdbx_strand_id
1 'polypeptide(L)'
;MASSQTRIEEEVTGFSPARSETRPVRKRRRLTKLLLLVLAALLAYTAFDLLAPRASRMRSFDPSEVARLETGMWRSYYDKRQLRLYNQMTELLRSQYNLPFLRSNTVAYQAARAAFVFKGGHNRQEYEKALPYLISFYTSIRKVSDIPFDIDRAARLELQWWIIHRERDRHQSGDLARALAGLQSELYQLPAERFAEHARLRADAMTIRDTKADDGGVTEADWPRIDELLHASWQSLFNVVNN
;
A
#
# COMPACT_ATOMS: atom_id res chain seq x y z
N MET A 1 -94.46 32.90 -25.20
CA MET A 1 -95.47 31.97 -24.63
C MET A 1 -94.73 30.71 -24.23
N ALA A 2 -94.82 30.10 -23.06
CA ALA A 2 -95.51 30.33 -21.79
C ALA A 2 -94.72 29.48 -20.77
N SER A 3 -94.44 30.00 -19.57
CA SER A 3 -95.08 29.61 -18.30
C SER A 3 -94.63 28.26 -17.69
N SER A 4 -94.11 28.38 -16.47
CA SER A 4 -94.39 27.59 -15.24
C SER A 4 -94.01 26.10 -15.11
N GLN A 5 -93.21 25.87 -14.04
CA GLN A 5 -93.17 24.76 -13.06
C GLN A 5 -92.97 23.33 -13.61
N THR A 6 -92.23 22.39 -13.01
CA THR A 6 -92.24 21.93 -11.60
C THR A 6 -91.22 20.77 -11.48
N ARG A 7 -90.64 20.55 -10.29
CA ARG A 7 -90.23 19.23 -9.72
C ARG A 7 -89.03 18.53 -10.42
N ILE A 8 -88.10 17.82 -9.78
CA ILE A 8 -88.11 16.89 -8.63
C ILE A 8 -86.71 16.90 -8.00
N GLU A 9 -86.65 16.58 -6.72
CA GLU A 9 -85.46 16.30 -5.89
C GLU A 9 -84.43 15.37 -6.57
N GLU A 10 -83.15 15.80 -6.61
CA GLU A 10 -81.93 14.97 -6.49
C GLU A 10 -80.68 15.83 -6.83
N GLU A 11 -79.79 16.08 -5.86
CA GLU A 11 -78.35 16.33 -6.09
C GLU A 11 -77.61 16.31 -4.72
N VAL A 12 -76.92 15.24 -4.33
CA VAL A 12 -75.50 14.93 -4.63
C VAL A 12 -74.55 16.08 -4.28
N THR A 13 -73.66 15.86 -3.30
CA THR A 13 -72.24 16.30 -3.24
C THR A 13 -71.70 16.03 -1.82
N GLY A 14 -70.53 15.45 -1.58
CA GLY A 14 -69.52 14.88 -2.44
C GLY A 14 -68.67 13.90 -1.62
N PHE A 15 -68.48 12.70 -2.15
CA PHE A 15 -67.47 11.77 -1.66
C PHE A 15 -66.11 12.21 -2.19
N SER A 16 -65.22 12.64 -1.31
CA SER A 16 -63.81 12.89 -1.65
C SER A 16 -62.94 11.89 -0.90
N PRO A 17 -62.52 10.77 -1.51
CA PRO A 17 -61.43 10.00 -0.96
C PRO A 17 -60.13 10.69 -1.37
N ALA A 18 -59.50 11.36 -0.40
CA ALA A 18 -58.12 11.78 -0.55
C ALA A 18 -57.27 10.56 -0.96
N ARG A 19 -56.50 10.76 -2.03
CA ARG A 19 -55.61 9.79 -2.69
C ARG A 19 -54.78 9.02 -1.66
N SER A 20 -54.88 7.69 -1.67
CA SER A 20 -53.88 6.83 -1.04
C SER A 20 -52.62 6.85 -1.90
N GLU A 21 -51.64 7.68 -1.53
CA GLU A 21 -50.28 7.61 -2.10
C GLU A 21 -49.58 6.32 -1.63
N THR A 22 -49.95 5.19 -2.20
CA THR A 22 -49.22 3.92 -2.03
C THR A 22 -48.01 3.89 -2.97
N ARG A 23 -46.97 4.67 -2.67
CA ARG A 23 -45.70 4.66 -3.42
C ARG A 23 -44.38 4.36 -2.68
N PRO A 24 -44.31 3.60 -1.56
CA PRO A 24 -43.00 3.26 -0.96
C PRO A 24 -42.43 1.89 -1.39
N VAL A 25 -43.26 0.89 -1.68
CA VAL A 25 -42.79 -0.52 -1.80
C VAL A 25 -41.96 -0.77 -3.06
N ARG A 26 -42.37 -0.21 -4.20
CA ARG A 26 -41.69 -0.40 -5.49
C ARG A 26 -40.33 0.31 -5.54
N LYS A 27 -40.20 1.47 -4.88
CA LYS A 27 -38.95 2.23 -4.75
C LYS A 27 -37.96 1.51 -3.83
N ARG A 28 -38.43 0.96 -2.70
CA ARG A 28 -37.62 0.14 -1.78
C ARG A 28 -37.09 -1.13 -2.45
N ARG A 29 -37.92 -1.86 -3.20
CA ARG A 29 -37.49 -3.04 -3.99
C ARG A 29 -36.46 -2.71 -5.08
N ARG A 30 -36.59 -1.55 -5.76
CA ARG A 30 -35.60 -1.09 -6.74
C ARG A 30 -34.28 -0.71 -6.08
N LEU A 31 -34.33 -0.02 -4.93
CA LEU A 31 -33.13 0.31 -4.15
C LEU A 31 -32.42 -0.94 -3.62
N THR A 32 -33.15 -1.93 -3.09
CA THR A 32 -32.57 -3.20 -2.66
C THR A 32 -31.92 -3.94 -3.82
N LYS A 33 -32.56 -4.01 -4.99
CA LYS A 33 -31.96 -4.62 -6.19
C LYS A 33 -30.69 -3.88 -6.63
N LEU A 34 -30.69 -2.54 -6.61
CA LEU A 34 -29.52 -1.73 -6.92
C LEU A 34 -28.38 -2.01 -5.94
N LEU A 35 -28.66 -2.04 -4.63
CA LEU A 35 -27.68 -2.36 -3.60
C LEU A 35 -27.10 -3.77 -3.78
N LEU A 36 -27.93 -4.77 -4.11
CA LEU A 36 -27.47 -6.13 -4.39
C LEU A 36 -26.60 -6.20 -5.65
N LEU A 37 -26.93 -5.43 -6.70
CA LEU A 37 -26.11 -5.35 -7.92
C LEU A 37 -24.76 -4.68 -7.64
N VAL A 38 -24.76 -3.58 -6.88
CA VAL A 38 -23.51 -2.92 -6.44
C VAL A 38 -22.68 -3.89 -5.60
N LEU A 39 -23.29 -4.60 -4.66
CA LEU A 39 -22.61 -5.60 -3.84
C LEU A 39 -22.02 -6.73 -4.71
N ALA A 40 -22.79 -7.27 -5.65
CA ALA A 40 -22.30 -8.30 -6.57
C ALA A 40 -21.14 -7.80 -7.44
N ALA A 41 -21.22 -6.56 -7.94
CA ALA A 41 -20.13 -5.93 -8.69
C ALA A 41 -18.87 -5.73 -7.83
N LEU A 42 -19.02 -5.30 -6.57
CA LEU A 42 -17.92 -5.16 -5.63
C LEU A 42 -17.27 -6.51 -5.30
N LEU A 43 -18.08 -7.56 -5.09
CA LEU A 43 -17.58 -8.91 -4.86
C LEU A 43 -16.84 -9.46 -6.09
N ALA A 44 -17.39 -9.26 -7.28
CA ALA A 44 -16.76 -9.66 -8.54
C ALA A 44 -15.43 -8.90 -8.76
N TYR A 45 -15.41 -7.59 -8.52
CA TYR A 45 -14.18 -6.78 -8.59
C TYR A 45 -13.15 -7.25 -7.56
N THR A 46 -13.59 -7.53 -6.33
CA THR A 46 -12.71 -8.05 -5.26
C THR A 46 -12.09 -9.39 -5.65
N ALA A 47 -12.90 -10.32 -6.12
CA ALA A 47 -12.42 -11.61 -6.61
C ALA A 47 -11.46 -11.43 -7.80
N PHE A 48 -11.78 -10.55 -8.75
CA PHE A 48 -10.93 -10.27 -9.89
C PHE A 48 -9.58 -9.66 -9.48
N ASP A 49 -9.56 -8.64 -8.62
CA ASP A 49 -8.33 -7.99 -8.15
C ASP A 49 -7.42 -8.97 -7.37
N LEU A 50 -8.01 -9.81 -6.53
CA LEU A 50 -7.28 -10.74 -5.66
C LEU A 50 -6.89 -12.06 -6.32
N LEU A 51 -7.67 -12.57 -7.28
CA LEU A 51 -7.49 -13.91 -7.85
C LEU A 51 -7.08 -13.92 -9.32
N ALA A 52 -7.30 -12.84 -10.09
CA ALA A 52 -6.94 -12.85 -11.51
C ALA A 52 -5.42 -13.02 -11.68
N PRO A 53 -4.97 -13.89 -12.60
CA PRO A 53 -3.58 -13.98 -13.00
C PRO A 53 -3.12 -12.62 -13.53
N ARG A 54 -2.02 -12.10 -12.98
CA ARG A 54 -1.38 -10.88 -13.46
C ARG A 54 0.12 -11.06 -13.45
N ALA A 55 0.75 -10.59 -14.52
CA ALA A 55 2.19 -10.40 -14.59
C ALA A 55 2.48 -8.91 -14.44
N SER A 56 3.24 -8.57 -13.41
CA SER A 56 3.88 -7.29 -13.18
C SER A 56 5.31 -7.37 -13.69
N ARG A 57 5.74 -6.34 -14.41
CA ARG A 57 7.13 -6.18 -14.79
C ARG A 57 7.87 -5.51 -13.65
N MET A 58 8.62 -6.27 -12.86
CA MET A 58 9.29 -5.73 -11.66
C MET A 58 10.29 -4.61 -11.96
N ARG A 59 10.83 -4.59 -13.19
CA ARG A 59 11.80 -3.59 -13.66
C ARG A 59 11.13 -2.29 -14.14
N SER A 60 9.80 -2.32 -14.33
CA SER A 60 9.00 -1.21 -14.84
C SER A 60 8.37 -0.45 -13.68
N PHE A 61 9.08 0.55 -13.17
CA PHE A 61 8.60 1.48 -12.15
C PHE A 61 9.19 2.87 -12.41
N ASP A 62 8.56 3.91 -11.88
CA ASP A 62 9.11 5.26 -11.89
C ASP A 62 10.02 5.44 -10.65
N PRO A 63 11.36 5.58 -10.83
CA PRO A 63 12.27 5.71 -9.69
C PRO A 63 12.03 6.97 -8.86
N SER A 64 11.57 8.06 -9.47
CA SER A 64 11.31 9.32 -8.76
C SER A 64 10.04 9.21 -7.92
N GLU A 65 9.00 8.54 -8.44
CA GLU A 65 7.78 8.31 -7.67
C GLU A 65 8.01 7.36 -6.49
N VAL A 66 8.81 6.30 -6.69
CA VAL A 66 9.19 5.39 -5.60
C VAL A 66 10.02 6.12 -4.53
N ALA A 67 10.97 6.96 -4.93
CA ALA A 67 11.76 7.79 -4.01
C ALA A 67 10.89 8.76 -3.21
N ARG A 68 10.00 9.51 -3.89
CA ARG A 68 9.06 10.44 -3.25
C ARG A 68 8.20 9.73 -2.20
N LEU A 69 7.70 8.54 -2.53
CA LEU A 69 6.89 7.74 -1.62
C LEU A 69 7.70 7.24 -0.43
N GLU A 70 8.91 6.74 -0.64
CA GLU A 70 9.78 6.30 0.45
C GLU A 70 10.14 7.46 1.38
N THR A 71 10.59 8.61 0.85
CA THR A 71 10.85 9.82 1.64
C THR A 71 9.60 10.19 2.45
N GLY A 72 8.44 10.20 1.79
CA GLY A 72 7.16 10.53 2.41
C GLY A 72 6.78 9.55 3.53
N MET A 73 7.06 8.26 3.37
CA MET A 73 6.84 7.24 4.40
C MET A 73 7.74 7.46 5.60
N TRP A 74 9.02 7.76 5.39
CA TRP A 74 9.95 8.06 6.48
C TRP A 74 9.46 9.27 7.28
N ARG A 75 9.06 10.36 6.61
CA ARG A 75 8.42 11.53 7.24
C ARG A 75 7.21 11.14 8.08
N SER A 76 6.26 10.42 7.50
CA SER A 76 5.04 10.00 8.22
C SER A 76 5.32 9.09 9.40
N TYR A 77 6.36 8.26 9.35
CA TYR A 77 6.78 7.42 10.46
C TYR A 77 7.26 8.28 11.65
N TYR A 78 8.13 9.26 11.41
CA TYR A 78 8.65 10.15 12.45
C TYR A 78 7.59 11.11 13.00
N ASP A 79 6.71 11.62 12.14
CA ASP A 79 5.55 12.43 12.53
C ASP A 79 4.44 11.61 13.21
N LYS A 80 4.60 10.29 13.34
CA LYS A 80 3.61 9.36 13.91
C LYS A 80 2.25 9.38 13.18
N ARG A 81 2.25 9.71 11.88
CA ARG A 81 1.06 9.75 11.01
C ARG A 81 0.74 8.38 10.41
N GLN A 82 0.25 7.46 11.24
CA GLN A 82 0.07 6.05 10.90
C GLN A 82 -0.82 5.79 9.66
N LEU A 83 -1.96 6.48 9.55
CA LEU A 83 -2.86 6.33 8.39
C LEU A 83 -2.21 6.82 7.09
N ARG A 84 -1.46 7.92 7.16
CA ARG A 84 -0.72 8.46 6.02
C ARG A 84 0.40 7.52 5.60
N LEU A 85 1.16 6.99 6.57
CA LEU A 85 2.20 5.99 6.34
C LEU A 85 1.64 4.74 5.66
N TYR A 86 0.51 4.22 6.14
CA TYR A 86 -0.13 3.05 5.54
C TYR A 86 -0.57 3.32 4.09
N ASN A 87 -1.22 4.46 3.84
CA ASN A 87 -1.62 4.84 2.48
C ASN A 87 -0.40 4.98 1.55
N GLN A 88 0.67 5.63 2.00
CA GLN A 88 1.91 5.74 1.24
C GLN A 88 2.56 4.38 0.96
N MET A 89 2.53 3.44 1.92
CA MET A 89 2.98 2.07 1.70
C MET A 89 2.16 1.37 0.60
N THR A 90 0.82 1.49 0.63
CA THR A 90 -0.02 0.89 -0.42
C THR A 90 0.19 1.53 -1.78
N GLU A 91 0.55 2.81 -1.85
CA GLU A 91 0.92 3.51 -3.07
C GLU A 91 2.30 3.06 -3.56
N LEU A 92 3.28 2.95 -2.67
CA LEU A 92 4.63 2.45 -2.98
C LEU A 92 4.57 1.06 -3.62
N LEU A 93 3.78 0.14 -3.05
CA LEU A 93 3.64 -1.21 -3.59
C LEU A 93 2.97 -1.23 -4.98
N ARG A 94 2.11 -0.26 -5.26
CA ARG A 94 1.51 -0.09 -6.60
C ARG A 94 2.52 0.53 -7.57
N SER A 95 3.30 1.51 -7.14
CA SER A 95 4.28 2.20 -7.99
C SER A 95 5.52 1.34 -8.29
N GLN A 96 6.03 0.60 -7.31
CA GLN A 96 7.23 -0.23 -7.47
C GLN A 96 6.93 -1.58 -8.10
N TYR A 97 5.88 -2.26 -7.63
CA TYR A 97 5.60 -3.65 -8.02
C TYR A 97 4.34 -3.78 -8.89
N ASN A 98 3.73 -2.68 -9.33
CA ASN A 98 2.50 -2.67 -10.13
C ASN A 98 1.39 -3.55 -9.53
N LEU A 99 1.29 -3.59 -8.19
CA LEU A 99 0.26 -4.38 -7.53
C LEU A 99 -1.15 -3.81 -7.84
N PRO A 100 -2.17 -4.68 -7.95
CA PRO A 100 -3.56 -4.25 -7.94
C PRO A 100 -3.96 -3.58 -6.62
N PHE A 101 -5.07 -2.84 -6.63
CA PHE A 101 -5.43 -1.94 -5.52
C PHE A 101 -5.73 -2.70 -4.22
N LEU A 102 -6.55 -3.75 -4.26
CA LEU A 102 -6.89 -4.50 -3.04
C LEU A 102 -5.73 -5.38 -2.62
N ARG A 103 -5.03 -5.98 -3.59
CA ARG A 103 -3.82 -6.77 -3.30
C ARG A 103 -2.73 -5.93 -2.61
N SER A 104 -2.49 -4.68 -3.03
CA SER A 104 -1.48 -3.83 -2.39
C SER A 104 -1.82 -3.53 -0.92
N ASN A 105 -3.11 -3.40 -0.57
CA ASN A 105 -3.56 -3.27 0.81
C ASN A 105 -3.27 -4.53 1.64
N THR A 106 -3.58 -5.71 1.11
CA THR A 106 -3.27 -6.98 1.80
C THR A 106 -1.77 -7.14 2.02
N VAL A 107 -0.95 -6.77 1.03
CA VAL A 107 0.52 -6.85 1.12
C VAL A 107 1.08 -5.81 2.10
N ALA A 108 0.57 -4.57 2.08
CA ALA A 108 0.95 -3.54 3.05
C ALA A 108 0.62 -3.95 4.48
N TYR A 109 -0.51 -4.64 4.70
CA TYR A 109 -0.85 -5.21 6.01
C TYR A 109 0.21 -6.21 6.50
N GLN A 110 0.69 -7.11 5.64
CA GLN A 110 1.74 -8.06 6.00
C GLN A 110 3.06 -7.34 6.34
N ALA A 111 3.45 -6.33 5.56
CA ALA A 111 4.63 -5.52 5.86
C ALA A 111 4.50 -4.79 7.21
N ALA A 112 3.33 -4.19 7.49
CA ALA A 112 3.07 -3.51 8.76
C ALA A 112 3.11 -4.49 9.95
N ARG A 113 2.56 -5.70 9.79
CA ARG A 113 2.63 -6.76 10.81
C ARG A 113 4.07 -7.20 11.08
N ALA A 114 4.85 -7.43 10.03
CA ALA A 114 6.27 -7.76 10.14
C ALA A 114 7.03 -6.68 10.92
N ALA A 115 6.85 -5.41 10.53
CA ALA A 115 7.50 -4.28 11.19
C ALA A 115 7.09 -4.13 12.66
N PHE A 116 5.81 -4.34 13.00
CA PHE A 116 5.34 -4.28 14.38
C PHE A 116 5.93 -5.40 15.26
N VAL A 117 5.97 -6.62 14.72
CA VAL A 117 6.60 -7.77 15.41
C VAL A 117 8.08 -7.52 15.61
N PHE A 118 8.78 -7.06 14.57
CA PHE A 118 10.19 -6.70 14.65
C PHE A 118 10.43 -5.58 15.69
N LYS A 119 9.57 -4.54 15.72
CA LYS A 119 9.63 -3.46 16.71
C LYS A 119 9.61 -3.96 18.16
N GLY A 120 8.85 -5.01 18.45
CA GLY A 120 8.77 -5.58 19.81
C GLY A 120 9.93 -6.49 20.20
N GLY A 121 10.81 -6.87 19.26
CA GLY A 121 11.94 -7.76 19.53
C GLY A 121 13.19 -7.05 20.04
N HIS A 122 14.02 -7.77 20.80
CA HIS A 122 15.27 -7.28 21.40
C HIS A 122 16.46 -8.20 21.16
N ASN A 123 16.25 -9.33 20.49
CA ASN A 123 17.29 -10.29 20.13
C ASN A 123 16.91 -11.02 18.83
N ARG A 124 17.88 -11.76 18.28
CA ARG A 124 17.73 -12.51 17.02
C ARG A 124 16.50 -13.39 16.96
N GLN A 125 16.25 -14.18 18.01
CA GLN A 125 15.14 -15.13 18.06
C GLN A 125 13.79 -14.40 18.05
N GLU A 126 13.71 -13.23 18.68
CA GLU A 126 12.51 -12.39 18.63
C GLU A 126 12.33 -11.69 17.29
N TYR A 127 13.42 -11.24 16.64
CA TYR A 127 13.36 -10.66 15.30
C TYR A 127 12.85 -11.65 14.27
N GLU A 128 13.25 -12.91 14.37
CA GLU A 128 12.83 -13.98 13.46
C GLU A 128 11.32 -14.26 13.53
N LYS A 129 10.61 -13.82 14.58
CA LYS A 129 9.14 -13.86 14.62
C LYS A 129 8.48 -13.01 13.53
N ALA A 130 9.22 -12.08 12.92
CA ALA A 130 8.76 -11.30 11.76
C ALA A 130 8.80 -12.09 10.45
N LEU A 131 9.60 -13.16 10.35
CA LEU A 131 9.82 -13.93 9.11
C LEU A 131 8.54 -14.44 8.47
N PRO A 132 7.56 -15.04 9.18
CA PRO A 132 6.34 -15.54 8.53
C PRO A 132 5.57 -14.45 7.78
N TYR A 133 5.57 -13.21 8.31
CA TYR A 133 4.92 -12.07 7.67
C TYR A 133 5.72 -11.58 6.45
N LEU A 134 7.06 -11.56 6.54
CA LEU A 134 7.94 -11.25 5.40
C LEU A 134 7.83 -12.30 4.28
N ILE A 135 7.73 -13.57 4.62
CA ILE A 135 7.49 -14.65 3.65
C ILE A 135 6.12 -14.43 2.97
N SER A 136 5.07 -14.08 3.72
CA SER A 136 3.76 -13.77 3.14
C SER A 136 3.80 -12.55 2.20
N PHE A 137 4.55 -11.52 2.59
CA PHE A 137 4.80 -10.33 1.80
C PHE A 137 5.50 -10.67 0.47
N TYR A 138 6.64 -11.36 0.52
CA TYR A 138 7.41 -11.72 -0.67
C TYR A 138 6.72 -12.79 -1.53
N THR A 139 5.93 -13.69 -0.93
CA THR A 139 5.05 -14.61 -1.68
C THR A 139 4.08 -13.84 -2.56
N SER A 140 3.50 -12.76 -2.03
CA SER A 140 2.51 -11.96 -2.75
C SER A 140 3.12 -11.18 -3.91
N ILE A 141 4.35 -10.68 -3.74
CA ILE A 141 5.13 -10.04 -4.82
C ILE A 141 5.53 -11.10 -5.86
N ARG A 142 6.06 -12.24 -5.43
CA ARG A 142 6.51 -13.32 -6.31
C ARG A 142 5.40 -13.88 -7.20
N LYS A 143 4.16 -13.94 -6.70
CA LYS A 143 2.97 -14.39 -7.46
C LYS A 143 2.64 -13.55 -8.67
N VAL A 144 3.01 -12.26 -8.66
CA VAL A 144 2.78 -11.36 -9.80
C VAL A 144 4.06 -11.04 -10.57
N SER A 145 5.22 -11.38 -10.03
CA SER A 145 6.50 -11.00 -10.61
C SER A 145 6.83 -11.80 -11.87
N ASP A 146 7.44 -11.13 -12.85
CA ASP A 146 8.12 -11.72 -14.01
C ASP A 146 9.55 -12.23 -13.70
N ILE A 147 10.08 -11.94 -12.50
CA ILE A 147 11.40 -12.39 -12.03
C ILE A 147 11.24 -13.53 -11.00
N PRO A 148 11.90 -14.69 -11.22
CA PRO A 148 11.71 -15.86 -10.37
C PRO A 148 12.61 -15.87 -9.12
N PHE A 149 12.57 -14.82 -8.29
CA PHE A 149 13.36 -14.77 -7.06
C PHE A 149 12.88 -15.76 -5.98
N ASP A 150 13.77 -16.10 -5.05
CA ASP A 150 13.53 -16.96 -3.90
C ASP A 150 12.87 -16.17 -2.75
N ILE A 151 11.67 -16.62 -2.36
CA ILE A 151 10.84 -15.95 -1.35
C ILE A 151 11.50 -15.97 0.04
N ASP A 152 12.04 -17.12 0.43
CA ASP A 152 12.63 -17.32 1.75
C ASP A 152 13.95 -16.54 1.88
N ARG A 153 14.75 -16.52 0.81
CA ARG A 153 15.99 -15.74 0.75
C ARG A 153 15.69 -14.25 0.79
N ALA A 154 14.71 -13.75 0.02
CA ALA A 154 14.30 -12.35 0.06
C ALA A 154 13.81 -11.93 1.46
N ALA A 155 12.96 -12.75 2.09
CA ALA A 155 12.47 -12.48 3.45
C ALA A 155 13.58 -12.46 4.50
N ARG A 156 14.57 -13.36 4.40
CA ARG A 156 15.72 -13.38 5.30
C ARG A 156 16.64 -12.18 5.08
N LEU A 157 16.87 -11.78 3.83
CA LEU A 157 17.69 -10.60 3.49
C LEU A 157 17.02 -9.31 3.97
N GLU A 158 15.71 -9.19 3.81
CA GLU A 158 14.91 -8.09 4.36
C GLU A 158 15.10 -7.98 5.87
N LEU A 159 14.86 -9.08 6.59
CA LEU A 159 15.04 -9.09 8.04
C LEU A 159 16.49 -8.79 8.44
N GLN A 160 17.47 -9.29 7.67
CA GLN A 160 18.87 -9.08 7.99
C GLN A 160 19.27 -7.62 7.93
N TRP A 161 18.86 -6.88 6.90
CA TRP A 161 19.17 -5.45 6.87
C TRP A 161 18.45 -4.69 7.99
N TRP A 162 17.23 -5.10 8.39
CA TRP A 162 16.55 -4.53 9.58
C TRP A 162 17.36 -4.72 10.85
N ILE A 163 17.90 -5.93 11.06
CA ILE A 163 18.72 -6.27 12.23
C ILE A 163 20.01 -5.47 12.22
N ILE A 164 20.73 -5.45 11.08
CA ILE A 164 21.97 -4.69 10.94
C ILE A 164 21.75 -3.21 11.20
N HIS A 165 20.64 -2.65 10.69
CA HIS A 165 20.30 -1.25 10.90
C HIS A 165 19.99 -0.95 12.37
N ARG A 166 19.22 -1.82 13.04
CA ARG A 166 18.89 -1.64 14.46
C ARG A 166 20.11 -1.81 15.36
N GLU A 167 20.93 -2.81 15.11
CA GLU A 167 22.13 -3.14 15.88
C GLU A 167 23.39 -2.44 15.32
N ARG A 168 23.23 -1.24 14.75
CA ARG A 168 24.30 -0.53 14.02
C ARG A 168 25.63 -0.43 14.78
N ASP A 169 25.60 -0.32 16.10
CA ASP A 169 26.81 -0.22 16.95
C ASP A 169 27.63 -1.53 17.01
N ARG A 170 27.04 -2.65 16.59
CA ARG A 170 27.68 -3.98 16.54
C ARG A 170 28.14 -4.36 15.13
N HIS A 171 27.94 -3.48 14.16
CA HIS A 171 28.22 -3.75 12.75
C HIS A 171 29.28 -2.79 12.20
N GLN A 172 30.01 -3.24 11.17
CA GLN A 172 31.04 -2.43 10.54
C GLN A 172 30.41 -1.42 9.59
N SER A 173 31.13 -0.33 9.35
CA SER A 173 30.77 0.60 8.28
C SER A 173 30.63 -0.16 6.95
N GLY A 174 29.53 0.10 6.24
CA GLY A 174 29.18 -0.57 4.99
C GLY A 174 28.44 -1.91 5.11
N ASP A 175 28.29 -2.51 6.30
CA ASP A 175 27.47 -3.74 6.47
C ASP A 175 26.02 -3.51 6.03
N LEU A 176 25.45 -2.36 6.39
CA LEU A 176 24.08 -2.00 6.00
C LEU A 176 23.95 -1.88 4.47
N ALA A 177 24.89 -1.20 3.81
CA ALA A 177 24.89 -1.08 2.35
C ALA A 177 25.04 -2.46 1.68
N ARG A 178 25.90 -3.35 2.18
CA ARG A 178 26.01 -4.72 1.68
C ARG A 178 24.71 -5.50 1.82
N ALA A 179 24.03 -5.39 2.97
CA ALA A 179 22.77 -6.08 3.22
C ALA A 179 21.64 -5.56 2.29
N LEU A 180 21.55 -4.24 2.11
CA LEU A 180 20.61 -3.60 1.19
C LEU A 180 20.86 -4.03 -0.26
N ALA A 181 22.11 -4.05 -0.71
CA ALA A 181 22.49 -4.53 -2.05
C ALA A 181 22.16 -6.02 -2.23
N GLY A 182 22.40 -6.84 -1.21
CA GLY A 182 22.07 -8.27 -1.22
C GLY A 182 20.58 -8.53 -1.41
N LEU A 183 19.72 -7.73 -0.78
CA LEU A 183 18.27 -7.81 -1.01
C LEU A 183 17.91 -7.48 -2.47
N GLN A 184 18.42 -6.38 -3.03
CA GLN A 184 18.12 -6.03 -4.42
C GLN A 184 18.66 -7.08 -5.40
N SER A 185 19.82 -7.65 -5.11
CA SER A 185 20.40 -8.77 -5.85
C SER A 185 19.45 -9.96 -5.93
N GLU A 186 18.82 -10.32 -4.80
CA GLU A 186 17.80 -11.37 -4.78
C GLU A 186 16.57 -10.98 -5.57
N LEU A 187 16.00 -9.79 -5.37
CA LEU A 187 14.75 -9.40 -6.01
C LEU A 187 14.86 -9.28 -7.54
N TYR A 188 16.00 -8.82 -8.04
CA TYR A 188 16.21 -8.57 -9.47
C TYR A 188 17.08 -9.62 -10.17
N GLN A 189 17.63 -10.59 -9.40
CA GLN A 189 18.48 -11.67 -9.90
C GLN A 189 19.69 -11.15 -10.70
N LEU A 190 20.35 -10.12 -10.17
CA LEU A 190 21.56 -9.52 -10.72
C LEU A 190 22.66 -9.50 -9.64
N PRO A 191 23.96 -9.43 -10.00
CA PRO A 191 25.05 -9.39 -9.04
C PRO A 191 24.90 -8.23 -8.04
N ALA A 192 25.19 -8.47 -6.76
CA ALA A 192 25.01 -7.49 -5.69
C ALA A 192 25.86 -6.24 -5.88
N GLU A 193 27.03 -6.38 -6.52
CA GLU A 193 27.97 -5.30 -6.82
C GLU A 193 27.34 -4.25 -7.73
N ARG A 194 26.41 -4.65 -8.62
CA ARG A 194 25.69 -3.68 -9.47
C ARG A 194 24.80 -2.75 -8.64
N PHE A 195 24.33 -3.19 -7.47
CA PHE A 195 23.46 -2.40 -6.58
C PHE A 195 24.23 -1.62 -5.51
N ALA A 196 25.56 -1.62 -5.56
CA ALA A 196 26.38 -0.97 -4.53
C ALA A 196 26.04 0.51 -4.35
N GLU A 197 25.85 1.26 -5.45
CA GLU A 197 25.55 2.69 -5.37
C GLU A 197 24.15 2.97 -4.82
N HIS A 198 23.11 2.26 -5.31
CA HIS A 198 21.77 2.29 -4.74
C HIS A 198 21.81 2.09 -3.22
N ALA A 199 22.49 1.03 -2.79
CA ALA A 199 22.52 0.62 -1.40
C ALA A 199 23.33 1.57 -0.51
N ARG A 200 24.45 2.11 -1.02
CA ARG A 200 25.26 3.12 -0.33
C ARG A 200 24.45 4.39 -0.10
N LEU A 201 23.83 4.94 -1.15
CA LEU A 201 23.01 6.16 -1.05
C LEU A 201 21.84 5.99 -0.07
N ARG A 202 21.19 4.82 -0.08
CA ARG A 202 20.10 4.51 0.86
C ARG A 202 20.59 4.38 2.29
N ALA A 203 21.76 3.75 2.50
CA ALA A 203 22.39 3.67 3.81
C ALA A 203 22.79 5.05 4.34
N ASP A 204 23.37 5.92 3.49
CA ASP A 204 23.73 7.29 3.85
C ASP A 204 22.50 8.09 4.32
N ALA A 205 21.36 7.94 3.62
CA ALA A 205 20.10 8.56 4.01
C ALA A 205 19.60 8.05 5.37
N MET A 206 19.76 6.75 5.66
CA MET A 206 19.45 6.17 6.97
C MET A 206 20.38 6.67 8.07
N THR A 207 21.66 6.89 7.78
CA THR A 207 22.64 7.42 8.74
C THR A 207 22.31 8.85 9.16
N ILE A 208 21.92 9.74 8.22
CA ILE A 208 21.47 11.11 8.57
C ILE A 208 20.37 11.04 9.63
N ARG A 209 19.39 10.18 9.37
CA ARG A 209 18.25 9.96 10.27
C ARG A 209 18.66 9.39 11.62
N ASP A 210 19.61 8.45 11.64
CA ASP A 210 20.09 7.83 12.89
C ASP A 210 20.83 8.83 13.77
N THR A 211 21.78 9.57 13.19
CA THR A 211 22.50 10.63 13.91
C THR A 211 21.54 11.68 14.46
N LYS A 212 20.56 12.11 13.65
CA LYS A 212 19.56 13.09 14.08
C LYS A 212 18.61 12.54 15.14
N ALA A 213 18.24 11.26 15.08
CA ALA A 213 17.42 10.66 16.13
C ALA A 213 18.12 10.70 17.50
N ASP A 214 19.44 10.56 17.52
CA ASP A 214 20.25 10.68 18.73
C ASP A 214 20.36 12.17 19.20
N ASP A 215 20.29 13.13 18.26
CA ASP A 215 20.40 14.58 18.50
C ASP A 215 19.05 15.33 18.71
N GLY A 216 17.94 14.61 18.95
CA GLY A 216 16.62 15.22 19.22
C GLY A 216 15.59 15.14 18.09
N GLY A 217 15.91 14.43 17.00
CA GLY A 217 15.02 14.10 15.90
C GLY A 217 15.39 14.75 14.56
N VAL A 218 14.86 14.19 13.48
CA VAL A 218 14.98 14.74 12.12
C VAL A 218 14.14 16.03 12.00
N THR A 219 14.70 17.09 11.42
CA THR A 219 14.04 18.38 11.24
C THR A 219 13.66 18.63 9.76
N GLU A 220 12.85 19.66 9.50
CA GLU A 220 12.50 20.04 8.12
C GLU A 220 13.70 20.42 7.26
N ALA A 221 14.82 20.86 7.85
CA ALA A 221 16.04 21.19 7.14
C ALA A 221 16.83 19.95 6.67
N ASP A 222 16.60 18.79 7.29
CA ASP A 222 17.31 17.54 6.96
C ASP A 222 16.66 16.81 5.78
N TRP A 223 15.34 16.99 5.61
CA TRP A 223 14.58 16.26 4.60
C TRP A 223 15.00 16.50 3.15
N PRO A 224 15.39 17.71 2.71
CA PRO A 224 15.88 17.90 1.35
C PRO A 224 17.08 17.00 1.02
N ARG A 225 18.00 16.79 1.96
CA ARG A 225 19.17 15.93 1.74
C ARG A 225 18.79 14.45 1.70
N ILE A 226 17.90 14.01 2.60
CA ILE A 226 17.38 12.63 2.58
C ILE A 226 16.66 12.36 1.26
N ASP A 227 15.84 13.32 0.79
CA ASP A 227 15.10 13.20 -0.45
C ASP A 227 16.02 13.09 -1.67
N GLU A 228 17.06 13.92 -1.76
CA GLU A 228 18.08 13.87 -2.81
C GLU A 228 18.77 12.50 -2.86
N LEU A 229 19.19 11.98 -1.70
CA LEU A 229 19.85 10.68 -1.59
C LEU A 229 18.94 9.53 -2.02
N LEU A 230 17.67 9.55 -1.63
CA LEU A 230 16.70 8.53 -2.01
C LEU A 230 16.36 8.58 -3.51
N HIS A 231 16.22 9.77 -4.11
CA HIS A 231 16.04 9.89 -5.56
C HIS A 231 17.25 9.34 -6.32
N ALA A 232 18.47 9.71 -5.93
CA ALA A 232 19.68 9.17 -6.54
C ALA A 232 19.79 7.65 -6.36
N SER A 233 19.41 7.13 -5.18
CA SER A 233 19.39 5.71 -4.86
C SER A 233 18.45 4.92 -5.78
N TRP A 234 17.20 5.36 -5.94
CA TRP A 234 16.22 4.68 -6.80
C TRP A 234 16.55 4.82 -8.28
N GLN A 235 17.11 5.95 -8.71
CA GLN A 235 17.60 6.12 -10.08
C GLN A 235 18.75 5.16 -10.39
N SER A 236 19.69 4.99 -9.45
CA SER A 236 20.78 4.01 -9.59
C SER A 236 20.24 2.59 -9.76
N LEU A 237 19.29 2.16 -8.93
CA LEU A 237 18.64 0.84 -9.06
C LEU A 237 17.94 0.69 -10.40
N PHE A 238 17.14 1.69 -10.80
CA PHE A 238 16.42 1.67 -12.07
C PHE A 238 17.36 1.49 -13.27
N ASN A 239 18.47 2.22 -13.27
CA ASN A 239 19.49 2.09 -14.32
C ASN A 239 20.09 0.68 -14.34
N VAL A 240 20.35 0.07 -13.18
CA VAL A 240 20.93 -1.28 -13.10
C VAL A 240 20.00 -2.34 -13.67
N VAL A 241 18.69 -2.24 -13.42
CA VAL A 241 17.74 -3.28 -13.82
C VAL A 241 17.27 -3.13 -15.26
N ASN A 242 17.44 -1.95 -15.86
CA ASN A 242 17.04 -1.64 -17.24
C ASN A 242 18.21 -1.45 -18.23
N ASN A 243 19.46 -1.56 -17.76
CA ASN A 243 20.68 -1.55 -18.60
C ASN A 243 21.34 -2.93 -18.71
#